data_AF-A0A6P0NDM1-F1
#
_entry.id   AF-A0A6P0NDM1-F1
#
_cell.length_a   1.000
_cell.length_b   1.000
_cell.length_c   1.000
_cell.angle_alpha   90.00
_cell.angle_beta   90.00
_cell.angle_gamma   90.00
#
_symmetry.space_group_name_H-M   'P 1'
#
loop_
_entity.id
_entity.type
_entity.pdbx_description
1 polymer ?
#
loop_
_entity_poly.entity_id
_entity_poly.type
_entity_poly.pdbx_seq_one_letter_code
_entity_poly.pdbx_strand_id
1 'polypeptide(L)'
;RNQALALAIDHRLGGELGSELALDLALDHALVVAQAMTPELVYDRLSALYLALDLNHLTGIESIGDYLEKLKNQLPDLDDDDRDSIQEWWQSHGSEWVSQLRALMIEHRNIGHQWHLSKTCQDWLEQYSRANHLLVECLNSNCQLSLTVRKEIEDTLLLPL
;
A
#
# COMPACT_ATOMS: atom_id res chain seq x y z
N ARG A 1 -1.59 -10.67 -1.85
CA ARG A 1 -1.34 -9.60 -2.82
C ARG A 1 -0.53 -10.20 -3.97
N ASN A 2 -1.05 -10.24 -5.20
CA ASN A 2 -0.35 -10.85 -6.33
C ASN A 2 0.44 -9.78 -7.08
N GLN A 3 1.73 -9.64 -6.76
CA GLN A 3 2.63 -8.68 -7.41
C GLN A 3 3.17 -9.19 -8.74
N ALA A 4 2.84 -10.43 -9.14
CA ALA A 4 3.41 -11.07 -10.33
C ALA A 4 3.14 -10.27 -11.61
N LEU A 5 1.92 -9.75 -11.79
CA LEU A 5 1.57 -8.90 -12.95
C LEU A 5 2.40 -7.63 -13.00
N ALA A 6 2.55 -6.94 -11.87
CA ALA A 6 3.36 -5.73 -11.81
C ALA A 6 4.82 -6.04 -12.17
N LEU A 7 5.41 -7.07 -11.57
CA LEU A 7 6.79 -7.48 -11.83
C LEU A 7 7.02 -7.98 -13.26
N ALA A 8 6.01 -8.61 -13.88
CA ALA A 8 6.07 -9.06 -15.26
C ALA A 8 6.07 -7.87 -16.24
N ILE A 9 5.34 -6.79 -15.91
CA ILE A 9 5.28 -5.57 -16.73
C ILE A 9 6.58 -4.78 -16.61
N ASP A 10 7.05 -4.53 -15.39
CA ASP A 10 8.31 -3.85 -15.15
C ASP A 10 9.08 -4.50 -14.00
N HIS A 11 10.16 -5.20 -14.37
CA HIS A 11 11.08 -5.85 -13.44
C HIS A 11 11.73 -4.88 -12.44
N ARG A 12 11.82 -3.57 -12.76
CA ARG A 12 12.34 -2.56 -11.85
C ARG A 12 11.45 -2.42 -10.61
N LEU A 13 10.17 -2.75 -10.71
CA LEU A 13 9.24 -2.80 -9.58
C LEU A 13 9.64 -3.86 -8.53
N GLY A 14 10.59 -4.76 -8.83
CA GLY A 14 11.15 -5.73 -7.90
C GLY A 14 12.52 -5.36 -7.31
N GLY A 15 13.21 -4.33 -7.81
CA GLY A 15 14.59 -4.00 -7.42
C GLY A 15 14.90 -2.51 -7.24
N GLU A 16 14.21 -1.64 -7.98
CA GLU A 16 14.25 -0.18 -7.88
C GLU A 16 12.81 0.34 -7.90
N LEU A 17 12.16 0.29 -6.74
CA LEU A 17 10.84 0.92 -6.58
C LEU A 17 11.02 2.42 -6.82
N GLY A 18 10.28 2.98 -7.78
CA GLY A 18 10.15 4.43 -7.86
C GLY A 18 9.72 4.98 -6.49
N SER A 19 10.27 6.11 -6.06
CA SER A 19 10.03 6.70 -4.73
C SER A 19 8.54 6.79 -4.39
N GLU A 20 7.71 7.09 -5.40
CA GLU A 20 6.25 7.12 -5.29
C GLU A 20 5.66 5.75 -4.93
N LEU A 21 6.00 4.68 -5.65
CA LEU A 21 5.47 3.36 -5.34
C LEU A 21 5.99 2.82 -4.01
N ALA A 22 7.26 3.11 -3.68
CA ALA A 22 7.84 2.74 -2.39
C ALA A 22 7.05 3.35 -1.23
N LEU A 23 6.70 4.64 -1.33
CA LEU A 23 5.89 5.33 -0.34
C LEU A 23 4.47 4.75 -0.25
N ASP A 24 3.83 4.39 -1.37
CA ASP A 24 2.48 3.78 -1.35
C ASP A 24 2.47 2.41 -0.66
N LEU A 25 3.48 1.59 -0.94
CA LEU A 25 3.62 0.28 -0.31
C LEU A 25 3.91 0.41 1.20
N ALA A 26 4.73 1.38 1.59
CA ALA A 26 5.05 1.62 2.99
C ALA A 26 3.83 2.14 3.78
N LEU A 27 3.05 3.05 3.18
CA LEU A 27 1.78 3.53 3.76
C LEU A 27 0.74 2.41 3.91
N ASP A 28 0.59 1.58 2.88
CA ASP A 28 -0.31 0.41 2.93
C ASP A 28 0.12 -0.57 4.03
N HIS A 29 1.43 -0.82 4.17
CA HIS A 29 1.96 -1.64 5.26
C HIS A 29 1.70 -1.02 6.63
N ALA A 30 1.96 0.28 6.82
CA ALA A 30 1.67 0.99 8.06
C ALA A 30 0.19 0.89 8.45
N LEU A 31 -0.71 1.07 7.48
CA LEU A 31 -2.15 0.90 7.69
C LEU A 31 -2.50 -0.52 8.13
N VAL A 32 -1.94 -1.55 7.49
CA VAL A 32 -2.16 -2.95 7.87
C VAL A 32 -1.68 -3.24 9.29
N VAL A 33 -0.49 -2.76 9.66
CA VAL A 33 0.05 -2.89 11.02
C VAL A 33 -0.89 -2.24 12.03
N ALA A 34 -1.35 -1.03 11.76
CA ALA A 34 -2.25 -0.29 12.65
C ALA A 34 -3.63 -0.97 12.76
N GLN A 35 -4.19 -1.50 11.67
CA GLN A 35 -5.45 -2.24 11.69
C GLN A 35 -5.38 -3.57 12.45
N ALA A 36 -4.21 -4.22 12.46
CA ALA A 36 -4.00 -5.47 13.18
C ALA A 36 -3.65 -5.26 14.67
N MET A 37 -3.65 -4.01 15.13
CA MET A 37 -3.28 -3.64 16.49
C MET A 37 -4.45 -3.83 17.44
N THR A 38 -4.20 -4.55 18.53
CA THR A 38 -5.15 -4.72 19.62
C THR A 38 -4.61 -4.07 20.89
N PRO A 39 -5.46 -3.72 21.86
CA PRO A 39 -5.03 -3.12 23.12
C PRO A 39 -3.96 -3.95 23.86
N GLU A 40 -4.01 -5.29 23.73
CA GLU A 40 -3.07 -6.19 24.41
C GLU A 40 -1.70 -6.24 23.73
N LEU A 41 -1.65 -5.90 22.44
CA LEU A 41 -0.45 -5.99 21.60
C LEU A 41 0.15 -4.62 21.26
N VAL A 42 -0.55 -3.53 21.57
CA VAL A 42 -0.14 -2.18 21.17
C VAL A 42 1.24 -1.85 21.72
N TYR A 43 1.50 -2.07 23.01
CA TYR A 43 2.79 -1.77 23.62
C TYR A 43 3.94 -2.48 22.91
N ASP A 44 3.78 -3.77 22.62
CA ASP A 44 4.83 -4.59 22.01
C ASP A 44 5.00 -4.29 20.50
N ARG A 45 4.01 -3.67 19.85
CA ARG A 45 3.99 -3.40 18.40
C ARG A 45 4.08 -1.93 18.02
N LEU A 46 4.00 -1.02 18.98
CA LEU A 46 4.00 0.42 18.71
C LEU A 46 5.30 0.86 18.03
N SER A 47 6.44 0.28 18.42
CA SER A 47 7.73 0.51 17.76
C SER A 47 7.73 0.11 16.28
N ALA A 48 7.03 -0.98 15.92
CA ALA A 48 6.87 -1.40 14.53
C ALA A 48 6.00 -0.42 13.73
N LEU A 49 4.98 0.18 14.36
CA LEU A 49 4.18 1.23 13.75
C LEU A 49 4.99 2.52 13.54
N TYR A 50 5.77 2.94 14.55
CA TYR A 50 6.67 4.08 14.42
C TYR A 50 7.68 3.90 13.27
N LEU A 51 8.28 2.72 13.15
CA LEU A 51 9.19 2.40 12.05
C LEU A 51 8.48 2.40 10.69
N ALA A 52 7.26 1.86 10.62
CA ALA A 52 6.47 1.85 9.39
C ALA A 52 6.06 3.26 8.94
N LEU A 53 5.97 4.22 9.86
CA LEU A 53 5.67 5.63 9.59
C LEU A 53 6.92 6.50 9.38
N ASP A 54 8.14 5.98 9.56
CA ASP A 54 9.36 6.72 9.29
C ASP A 54 9.66 6.82 7.79
N LEU A 55 8.88 7.68 7.13
CA LEU A 55 8.82 7.83 5.68
C LEU A 55 9.51 9.10 5.20
N ASN A 56 10.28 9.76 6.07
CA ASN A 56 11.01 11.01 5.78
C ASN A 56 11.98 10.87 4.60
N HIS A 57 12.50 9.66 4.36
CA HIS A 57 13.39 9.35 3.25
C HIS A 57 12.66 9.09 1.92
N LEU A 58 11.35 8.88 1.94
CA LEU A 58 10.51 8.62 0.76
C LEU A 58 9.62 9.81 0.40
N THR A 59 9.43 10.74 1.33
CA THR A 59 8.59 11.91 1.18
C THR A 59 9.40 13.02 0.52
N GLY A 60 9.11 13.29 -0.76
CA GLY A 60 9.73 14.38 -1.52
C GLY A 60 9.24 15.78 -1.12
N ILE A 61 9.49 16.76 -2.00
CA ILE A 61 9.26 18.20 -1.76
C ILE A 61 7.75 18.58 -1.68
N GLU A 62 6.85 17.81 -2.29
CA GLU A 62 5.39 18.00 -2.20
C GLU A 62 4.72 16.80 -1.52
N SER A 63 5.06 16.53 -0.26
CA SER A 63 4.69 15.26 0.36
C SER A 63 3.62 15.34 1.43
N ILE A 64 2.85 14.27 1.51
CA ILE A 64 2.03 13.84 2.66
C ILE A 64 2.82 13.85 4.00
N GLY A 65 4.15 13.99 3.96
CA GLY A 65 5.07 13.91 5.11
C GLY A 65 4.68 14.81 6.27
N ASP A 66 4.36 16.10 6.03
CA ASP A 66 3.96 17.02 7.10
C ASP A 66 2.69 16.55 7.84
N TYR A 67 1.75 15.93 7.12
CA TYR A 67 0.53 15.38 7.71
C TYR A 67 0.81 14.09 8.47
N LEU A 68 1.71 13.24 7.95
CA LEU A 68 2.13 12.01 8.62
C LEU A 68 2.89 12.31 9.91
N GLU A 69 3.78 13.30 9.92
CA GLU A 69 4.50 13.70 11.13
C GLU A 69 3.53 14.25 12.18
N LYS A 70 2.56 15.08 11.79
CA LYS A 70 1.48 15.51 12.70
C LYS A 70 0.68 14.35 13.27
N LEU A 71 0.36 13.36 12.44
CA LEU A 71 -0.40 12.18 12.86
C LEU A 71 0.43 11.27 13.79
N LYS A 72 1.72 11.09 13.50
CA LYS A 72 2.68 10.34 14.31
C LYS A 72 2.88 10.96 15.68
N ASN A 73 2.91 12.28 15.78
CA ASN A 73 3.02 13.01 17.05
C ASN A 73 1.77 12.89 17.96
N GLN A 74 0.68 12.29 17.48
CA GLN A 74 -0.46 11.96 18.33
C GLN A 74 -0.27 10.64 19.10
N LEU A 75 0.63 9.77 18.63
CA LEU A 75 0.88 8.47 19.25
C LEU A 75 1.59 8.62 20.61
N PRO A 76 1.33 7.73 21.58
CA PRO A 76 2.03 7.70 22.86
C PRO A 76 3.53 7.43 22.72
N ASP A 77 4.35 8.01 23.59
CA ASP A 77 5.79 7.81 23.58
C ASP A 77 6.18 6.57 24.40
N LEU A 78 6.98 5.68 23.81
CA LEU A 78 7.45 4.46 24.47
C LEU A 78 8.44 4.73 25.62
N ASP A 79 9.12 5.88 25.60
CA ASP A 79 10.11 6.24 26.61
C ASP A 79 9.46 6.97 27.82
N ASP A 80 8.38 7.72 27.59
CA ASP A 80 7.72 8.55 28.59
C ASP A 80 6.41 7.94 29.14
N ASP A 81 5.68 7.15 28.34
CA ASP A 81 4.39 6.55 28.73
C ASP A 81 4.54 5.10 29.20
N ASP A 82 3.84 4.75 30.28
CA ASP A 82 3.77 3.37 30.75
C ASP A 82 2.82 2.51 29.92
N ARG A 83 2.93 1.18 30.05
CA ARG A 83 2.13 0.21 29.29
C ARG A 83 0.62 0.44 29.41
N ASP A 84 0.12 0.77 30.59
CA ASP A 84 -1.31 0.93 30.82
C ASP A 84 -1.81 2.21 30.14
N SER A 85 -1.05 3.31 30.25
CA SER A 85 -1.34 4.58 29.55
C SER A 85 -1.40 4.41 28.02
N ILE A 86 -0.44 3.68 27.43
CA ILE A 86 -0.43 3.41 25.98
C ILE A 86 -1.65 2.58 25.57
N GLN A 87 -2.00 1.57 26.38
CA GLN A 87 -3.15 0.72 26.14
C GLN A 87 -4.47 1.51 26.20
N GLU A 88 -4.64 2.34 27.22
CA GLU A 88 -5.83 3.20 27.38
C GLU A 88 -5.96 4.21 26.24
N TRP A 89 -4.84 4.80 25.81
CA TRP A 89 -4.83 5.70 24.66
C TRP A 89 -5.30 4.98 23.39
N TRP A 90 -4.76 3.79 23.11
CA TRP A 90 -5.12 3.04 21.90
C TRP A 90 -6.58 2.60 21.91
N GLN A 91 -7.10 2.19 23.07
CA GLN A 91 -8.52 1.87 23.22
C GLN A 91 -9.43 3.06 22.93
N SER A 92 -9.02 4.27 23.32
CA SER A 92 -9.83 5.48 23.19
C SER A 92 -9.71 6.14 21.81
N HIS A 93 -8.50 6.18 21.25
CA HIS A 93 -8.17 6.98 20.06
C HIS A 93 -7.69 6.15 18.86
N GLY A 94 -7.28 4.88 19.04
CA GLY A 94 -6.64 4.09 17.99
C GLY A 94 -7.51 3.91 16.74
N SER A 95 -8.83 3.71 16.89
CA SER A 95 -9.76 3.60 15.77
C SER A 95 -9.86 4.90 14.95
N GLU A 96 -9.90 6.04 15.64
CA GLU A 96 -9.93 7.36 15.00
C GLU A 96 -8.59 7.63 14.30
N TRP A 97 -7.48 7.34 14.97
CA TRP A 97 -6.14 7.49 14.43
C TRP A 97 -5.94 6.67 13.13
N VAL A 98 -6.36 5.39 13.12
CA VAL A 98 -6.32 4.54 11.90
C VAL A 98 -7.18 5.12 10.78
N SER A 99 -8.30 5.75 11.13
CA SER A 99 -9.21 6.37 10.16
C SER A 99 -8.60 7.65 9.58
N GLN A 100 -7.91 8.45 10.39
CA GLN A 100 -7.15 9.62 9.94
C GLN A 100 -6.01 9.22 9.00
N LEU A 101 -5.23 8.17 9.34
CA LEU A 101 -4.20 7.63 8.45
C LEU A 101 -4.78 7.26 7.09
N ARG A 102 -5.89 6.51 7.07
CA ARG A 102 -6.56 6.12 5.83
C ARG A 102 -7.08 7.33 5.05
N ALA A 103 -7.62 8.34 5.72
CA ALA A 103 -8.10 9.55 5.06
C ALA A 103 -6.98 10.28 4.32
N LEU A 104 -5.81 10.46 4.97
CA LEU A 104 -4.63 11.05 4.34
C LEU A 104 -4.14 10.25 3.13
N MET A 105 -4.13 8.91 3.25
CA MET A 105 -3.80 8.01 2.14
C MET A 105 -4.75 8.15 0.95
N ILE A 106 -6.06 8.29 1.21
CA ILE A 106 -7.05 8.48 0.15
C ILE A 106 -6.90 9.85 -0.50
N GLU A 107 -6.77 10.91 0.30
CA GLU A 107 -6.73 12.30 -0.16
C GLU A 107 -5.49 12.60 -1.01
N HIS A 108 -4.31 12.21 -0.53
CA HIS A 108 -3.05 12.60 -1.16
C HIS A 108 -2.49 11.57 -2.14
N ARG A 109 -2.94 10.32 -2.06
CA ARG A 109 -2.33 9.18 -2.78
C ARG A 109 -3.36 8.30 -3.48
N ASN A 110 -4.65 8.50 -3.21
CA ASN A 110 -5.74 7.70 -3.74
C ASN A 110 -5.61 6.18 -3.47
N ILE A 111 -5.01 5.83 -2.33
CA ILE A 111 -4.86 4.44 -1.86
C ILE A 111 -5.53 4.25 -0.48
N GLY A 112 -5.69 3.00 -0.03
CA GLY A 112 -6.31 2.69 1.27
C GLY A 112 -7.85 2.61 1.26
N HIS A 113 -8.46 2.74 0.09
CA HIS A 113 -9.91 2.61 -0.11
C HIS A 113 -10.44 1.24 0.32
N GLN A 114 -11.56 1.25 1.06
CA GLN A 114 -12.34 0.05 1.33
C GLN A 114 -13.37 -0.12 0.22
N TRP A 115 -12.99 -0.83 -0.84
CA TRP A 115 -13.82 -0.98 -2.04
C TRP A 115 -15.07 -1.85 -1.84
N HIS A 116 -15.14 -2.63 -0.75
CA HIS A 116 -16.26 -3.54 -0.43
C HIS A 116 -16.71 -4.42 -1.61
N LEU A 117 -15.76 -4.87 -2.44
CA LEU A 117 -16.06 -5.65 -3.63
C LEU A 117 -16.73 -6.97 -3.26
N SER A 118 -17.80 -7.30 -3.99
CA SER A 118 -18.45 -8.62 -3.86
C SER A 118 -17.47 -9.72 -4.24
N LYS A 119 -17.68 -10.94 -3.73
CA LYS A 119 -16.84 -12.09 -4.08
C LYS A 119 -16.76 -12.31 -5.59
N THR A 120 -17.90 -12.19 -6.27
CA THR A 120 -17.97 -12.27 -7.73
C THR A 120 -17.11 -11.21 -8.42
N CYS A 121 -17.15 -9.95 -7.96
CA CYS A 121 -16.32 -8.89 -8.53
C CYS A 121 -14.83 -9.16 -8.30
N GLN A 122 -14.45 -9.64 -7.11
CA GLN A 122 -13.07 -10.05 -6.83
C GLN A 122 -12.62 -11.18 -7.76
N ASP A 123 -13.46 -12.19 -7.99
CA ASP A 123 -13.14 -13.31 -8.88
C ASP A 123 -12.95 -12.87 -10.34
N TRP A 124 -13.74 -11.88 -10.81
CA TRP A 124 -13.56 -11.27 -12.12
C TRP A 124 -12.25 -10.49 -12.23
N LEU A 125 -11.91 -9.68 -11.22
CA LEU A 125 -10.65 -8.94 -11.19
C LEU A 125 -9.43 -9.87 -11.12
N GLU A 126 -9.52 -10.96 -10.37
CA GLU A 126 -8.46 -11.98 -10.32
C GLU A 126 -8.28 -12.66 -11.68
N GLN A 127 -9.38 -13.03 -12.36
CA GLN A 127 -9.31 -13.62 -13.70
C GLN A 127 -8.73 -12.64 -14.72
N TYR A 128 -9.18 -11.39 -14.69
CA TYR A 128 -8.66 -10.32 -15.53
C TYR A 128 -7.16 -10.09 -15.32
N SER A 129 -6.73 -10.03 -14.06
CA SER A 129 -5.32 -9.88 -13.70
C SER A 129 -4.49 -11.07 -14.18
N ARG A 130 -4.97 -12.31 -14.01
CA ARG A 130 -4.28 -13.52 -14.50
C ARG A 130 -4.17 -13.55 -16.03
N ALA A 131 -5.22 -13.14 -16.74
CA ALA A 131 -5.20 -13.07 -18.20
C ALA A 131 -4.17 -12.05 -18.70
N ASN A 132 -4.14 -10.85 -18.11
CA ASN A 132 -3.12 -9.85 -18.43
C ASN A 132 -1.70 -10.33 -18.09
N HIS A 133 -1.52 -11.06 -16.98
CA HIS A 133 -0.21 -11.62 -16.62
C HIS A 133 0.27 -12.61 -17.68
N LEU A 134 -0.60 -13.52 -18.13
CA LEU A 134 -0.28 -14.46 -19.18
C LEU A 134 0.08 -13.75 -20.50
N LEU A 135 -0.65 -12.69 -20.87
CA LEU A 135 -0.32 -11.89 -22.06
C LEU A 135 1.07 -11.28 -21.96
N VAL A 136 1.42 -10.71 -20.80
CA VAL A 136 2.76 -10.13 -20.57
C VAL A 136 3.84 -11.21 -20.61
N GLU A 137 3.62 -12.38 -20.01
CA GLU A 137 4.55 -13.52 -20.12
C GLU A 137 4.76 -13.95 -21.57
N CYS A 138 3.68 -14.02 -22.37
CA CYS A 138 3.76 -14.33 -23.79
C CYS A 138 4.54 -13.26 -24.57
N LEU A 139 4.29 -11.97 -24.30
CA LEU A 139 4.99 -10.85 -24.92
C LEU A 139 6.48 -10.82 -24.57
N ASN A 140 6.84 -11.21 -23.35
CA ASN A 140 8.23 -11.28 -22.89
C ASN A 140 8.95 -12.59 -23.28
N SER A 141 8.22 -13.57 -23.79
CA SER A 141 8.80 -14.79 -24.36
C SER A 141 9.37 -14.54 -25.77
N ASN A 142 10.03 -15.55 -26.34
CA ASN A 142 10.51 -15.53 -27.74
C ASN A 142 9.38 -15.63 -28.79
N CYS A 143 8.20 -15.06 -28.50
CA CYS A 143 7.05 -15.07 -29.38
C CYS A 143 7.33 -14.21 -30.63
N GLN A 144 7.09 -14.78 -31.82
CA GLN A 144 7.27 -14.07 -33.08
C GLN A 144 6.00 -13.30 -33.43
N LEU A 145 5.93 -12.05 -32.96
CA LEU A 145 4.88 -11.10 -33.31
C LEU A 145 5.43 -9.99 -34.21
N SER A 146 4.60 -9.49 -35.11
CA SER A 146 4.92 -8.23 -35.80
C SER A 146 4.93 -7.08 -34.80
N LEU A 147 5.71 -6.03 -35.09
CA LEU A 147 5.76 -4.83 -34.25
C LEU A 147 4.38 -4.19 -34.08
N THR A 148 3.56 -4.21 -35.12
CA THR A 148 2.19 -3.67 -35.09
C THR A 148 1.32 -4.42 -34.10
N VAL A 149 1.29 -5.75 -34.18
CA VAL A 149 0.47 -6.59 -33.29
C VAL A 149 0.94 -6.50 -31.85
N ARG A 150 2.26 -6.45 -31.60
CA ARG A 150 2.81 -6.23 -30.26
C ARG A 150 2.28 -4.92 -29.66
N LYS A 151 2.38 -3.83 -30.43
CA LYS A 151 1.95 -2.51 -29.97
C LYS A 151 0.45 -2.45 -29.68
N GLU A 152 -0.37 -3.08 -30.52
CA GLU A 152 -1.82 -3.17 -30.27
C GLU A 152 -2.15 -3.91 -28.95
N ILE A 153 -1.40 -4.96 -28.62
CA ILE A 153 -1.57 -5.68 -27.34
C ILE A 153 -1.10 -4.82 -26.17
N GLU A 154 0.06 -4.15 -26.29
CA GLU A 154 0.59 -3.27 -25.24
C GLU A 154 -0.35 -2.07 -24.98
N ASP A 155 -0.90 -1.45 -26.04
CA ASP A 155 -1.83 -0.33 -25.96
C ASP A 155 -3.21 -0.72 -25.37
N THR A 156 -3.54 -2.02 -25.37
CA THR A 156 -4.80 -2.54 -24.81
C THR A 156 -4.66 -3.22 -23.46
N LEU A 157 -3.42 -3.38 -22.97
CA LEU A 157 -3.13 -3.98 -21.68
C LEU A 157 -3.77 -3.16 -20.56
N LEU A 158 -4.41 -3.83 -19.60
CA LEU A 158 -5.04 -3.19 -18.44
C LEU A 158 -6.20 -2.22 -18.75
N LEU A 159 -6.70 -2.17 -19.99
CA LEU A 159 -7.90 -1.40 -20.32
C LEU A 159 -9.18 -2.11 -19.79
N PRO A 160 -10.18 -1.35 -19.31
CA PRO A 160 -11.48 -1.91 -18.97
C PRO A 160 -12.07 -2.68 -20.16
N LEU A 161 -12.58 -3.89 -19.91
CA LEU A 161 -13.32 -4.70 -20.88
C LEU A 161 -14.76 -4.21 -21.05
#